data_AF-A0A848L3N1-F1
#
_entry.id   AF-A0A848L3N1-F1
#
_cell.length_a   1.000
_cell.length_b   1.000
_cell.length_c   1.000
_cell.angle_alpha   90.00
_cell.angle_beta   90.00
_cell.angle_gamma   90.00
#
_symmetry.space_group_name_H-M   'P 1'
#
loop_
_entity.id
_entity.type
_entity.pdbx_description
1 polymer ?
#
loop_
_entity_poly.entity_id
_entity_poly.type
_entity_poly.pdbx_seq_one_letter_code
_entity_poly.pdbx_strand_id
1 'polypeptide(L)'
;MWVLLASGALLVAGAIPLFRGGVAPVAAVGASQPASAAPGEAPRRSRGEAPGRTEKDQAGELVAHLARTAAALEHEEETKRRELLDVDPTLPLEAQQSAFLDRLSAAGGVDPRAPDAHLVRSQATELFLRLEPVQARLAAMPVDERRAALAGIRRRMGYSEEMIARKAAEDVYRDARWENGHAYMKARAELFSRLEQGEALEAELRSLRERYFGHEAPTIAREEDAGFFRFQRRRVLGRN
;
A
#
# COMPACT_ATOMS: atom_id res chain seq x y z
N MET A 1 1.15 -36.73 18.63
CA MET A 1 0.66 -35.84 19.71
C MET A 1 1.72 -34.76 19.88
N TRP A 2 1.30 -33.47 19.82
CA TRP A 2 2.08 -32.20 19.76
C TRP A 2 2.74 -31.93 18.39
N VAL A 3 2.25 -31.09 17.45
CA VAL A 3 1.65 -29.72 17.41
C VAL A 3 2.68 -28.58 17.47
N LEU A 4 2.89 -27.96 16.28
CA LEU A 4 3.05 -26.53 15.88
C LEU A 4 3.89 -25.59 16.78
N LEU A 5 4.75 -24.70 16.25
CA LEU A 5 4.40 -23.60 15.36
C LEU A 5 5.62 -23.08 14.57
N ALA A 6 5.43 -22.97 13.25
CA ALA A 6 6.10 -22.01 12.39
C ALA A 6 5.44 -20.63 12.55
N SER A 7 6.20 -19.54 12.43
CA SER A 7 5.91 -18.41 11.53
C SER A 7 6.81 -17.22 11.86
N GLY A 8 7.81 -17.03 11.00
CA GLY A 8 8.36 -15.71 10.74
C GLY A 8 7.51 -15.00 9.69
N ALA A 9 7.31 -13.70 9.87
CA ALA A 9 6.92 -12.79 8.80
C ALA A 9 7.53 -11.42 9.11
N LEU A 10 8.72 -11.17 8.54
CA LEU A 10 9.12 -9.83 8.18
C LEU A 10 8.15 -9.33 7.12
N LEU A 11 7.43 -8.24 7.40
CA LEU A 11 6.85 -7.41 6.36
C LEU A 11 7.26 -5.98 6.61
N VAL A 12 8.22 -5.55 5.79
CA VAL A 12 8.61 -4.17 5.57
C VAL A 12 7.41 -3.46 4.95
N ALA A 13 6.63 -2.77 5.77
CA ALA A 13 5.68 -1.77 5.32
C ALA A 13 6.40 -0.42 5.33
N GLY A 14 6.71 0.10 4.14
CA GLY A 14 7.10 1.48 3.96
C GLY A 14 5.94 2.39 4.35
N ALA A 15 5.99 2.91 5.57
CA ALA A 15 5.08 3.93 6.07
C ALA A 15 5.31 5.22 5.26
N ILE A 16 4.29 5.63 4.52
CA ILE A 16 4.20 7.01 4.02
C ILE A 16 3.61 7.81 5.19
N PRO A 17 4.34 8.74 5.82
CA PRO A 17 3.78 9.54 6.89
C PRO A 17 2.99 10.69 6.23
N LEU A 18 1.67 10.55 6.10
CA LEU A 18 0.82 11.64 5.59
C LEU A 18 0.18 12.50 6.68
N PHE A 19 0.46 12.24 7.95
CA PHE A 19 -0.14 13.04 9.04
C PHE A 19 0.87 13.33 10.15
N ARG A 20 1.52 14.49 10.06
CA ARG A 20 2.04 15.21 11.24
C ARG A 20 1.69 16.69 11.10
N GLY A 21 0.51 17.04 11.60
CA GLY A 21 0.05 18.41 11.77
C GLY A 21 -0.01 18.78 13.25
N GLY A 22 0.85 19.72 13.64
CA GLY A 22 0.70 20.74 14.69
C GLY A 22 0.09 20.37 16.06
N VAL A 23 0.90 20.49 17.11
CA VAL A 23 0.39 20.92 18.42
C VAL A 23 1.16 22.18 18.83
N ALA A 24 0.44 23.30 18.92
CA ALA A 24 0.89 24.59 19.43
C ALA A 24 0.77 24.64 20.98
N PRO A 25 1.24 25.69 21.66
CA PRO A 25 2.01 25.58 22.89
C PRO A 25 1.15 25.56 24.16
N VAL A 26 1.64 24.90 25.23
CA VAL A 26 1.09 25.05 26.57
C VAL A 26 1.71 26.29 27.22
N ALA A 27 0.85 27.26 27.51
CA ALA A 27 1.16 28.47 28.23
C ALA A 27 1.46 28.20 29.71
N ALA A 28 2.32 29.07 30.25
CA ALA A 28 2.82 29.10 31.61
C ALA A 28 1.72 29.22 32.69
N VAL A 29 1.93 28.53 33.79
CA VAL A 29 1.34 28.88 35.10
C VAL A 29 2.50 29.13 36.05
N GLY A 30 2.61 30.39 36.47
CA GLY A 30 3.44 30.76 37.61
C GLY A 30 2.70 30.50 38.92
N ALA A 31 3.46 30.24 39.98
CA ALA A 31 3.25 30.81 41.30
C ALA A 31 4.33 30.31 42.27
N SER A 32 5.02 31.29 42.86
CA SER A 32 5.26 31.41 44.30
C SER A 32 6.11 30.36 45.03
N GLN A 33 7.24 30.86 45.53
CA GLN A 33 7.96 30.37 46.71
C GLN A 33 7.02 30.19 47.91
N PRO A 34 7.42 29.32 48.85
CA PRO A 34 7.40 29.77 50.24
C PRO A 34 8.71 29.54 50.98
N ALA A 35 8.97 30.47 51.90
CA ALA A 35 10.06 30.49 52.85
C ALA A 35 9.74 29.72 54.14
N SER A 36 10.82 29.31 54.81
CA SER A 36 10.97 29.10 56.26
C SER A 36 10.29 27.88 56.91
N ALA A 37 11.14 26.95 57.37
CA ALA A 37 10.80 25.88 58.29
C ALA A 37 11.54 26.09 59.62
N ALA A 38 10.82 26.01 60.73
CA ALA A 38 11.36 25.75 62.07
C ALA A 38 10.68 24.48 62.63
N PRO A 39 11.35 23.65 63.44
CA PRO A 39 10.89 22.31 63.75
C PRO A 39 10.05 22.28 65.03
N GLY A 40 8.94 21.54 65.00
CA GLY A 40 8.11 21.31 66.17
C GLY A 40 7.18 20.13 65.97
N GLU A 41 7.52 19.04 66.66
CA GLU A 41 6.56 18.15 67.32
C GLU A 41 5.72 17.19 66.45
N ALA A 42 6.14 15.91 66.44
CA ALA A 42 5.25 14.80 66.08
C ALA A 42 4.25 14.55 67.21
N PRO A 43 2.99 14.16 66.89
CA PRO A 43 2.64 12.80 67.30
C PRO A 43 1.68 12.03 66.37
N ARG A 44 1.86 10.69 66.46
CA ARG A 44 0.86 9.62 66.35
C ARG A 44 0.32 9.24 64.96
N ARG A 45 0.84 8.09 64.50
CA ARG A 45 0.22 7.18 63.54
C ARG A 45 -1.18 6.77 64.00
N SER A 46 -2.19 6.92 63.15
CA SER A 46 -3.07 5.81 62.74
C SER A 46 -4.08 6.26 61.68
N ARG A 47 -3.91 5.78 60.45
CA ARG A 47 -5.01 5.45 59.53
C ARG A 47 -4.42 4.62 58.40
N GLY A 48 -5.02 3.46 58.14
CA GLY A 48 -4.52 2.51 57.14
C GLY A 48 -4.35 3.17 55.78
N GLU A 49 -3.12 3.24 55.32
CA GLU A 49 -2.83 3.41 53.90
C GLU A 49 -3.34 2.15 53.19
N ALA A 50 -4.34 2.32 52.32
CA ALA A 50 -4.54 1.37 51.25
C ALA A 50 -3.18 1.15 50.55
N PRO A 51 -2.80 -0.08 50.16
CA PRO A 51 -1.52 -0.31 49.50
C PRO A 51 -1.43 0.64 48.30
N GLY A 52 -0.52 1.61 48.39
CA GLY A 52 -0.32 2.60 47.34
C GLY A 52 0.03 1.87 46.05
N ARG A 53 -0.63 2.23 44.94
CA ARG A 53 -0.38 1.64 43.63
C ARG A 53 1.11 1.62 43.37
N THR A 54 1.67 0.44 43.13
CA THR A 54 3.10 0.32 42.91
C THR A 54 3.47 1.01 41.58
N GLU A 55 4.70 1.49 41.43
CA GLU A 55 5.17 2.03 40.14
C GLU A 55 4.95 1.04 38.98
N LYS A 56 5.00 -0.26 39.28
CA LYS A 56 4.70 -1.33 38.33
C LYS A 56 3.24 -1.35 37.88
N ASP A 57 2.30 -1.08 38.78
CA ASP A 57 0.86 -0.97 38.46
C ASP A 57 0.60 0.27 37.60
N GLN A 58 1.25 1.39 37.93
CA GLN A 58 1.15 2.64 37.16
C GLN A 58 1.75 2.49 35.75
N ALA A 59 2.90 1.82 35.63
CA ALA A 59 3.51 1.49 34.34
C ALA A 59 2.62 0.54 33.52
N GLY A 60 2.01 -0.45 34.15
CA GLY A 60 1.05 -1.36 33.50
C GLY A 60 -0.18 -0.63 32.96
N GLU A 61 -0.74 0.31 33.73
CA GLU A 61 -1.87 1.16 33.30
C GLU A 61 -1.50 2.05 32.12
N LEU A 62 -0.30 2.66 32.13
CA LEU A 62 0.19 3.50 31.04
C LEU A 62 0.39 2.69 29.75
N VAL A 63 1.02 1.51 29.83
CA VAL A 63 1.20 0.61 28.68
C VAL A 63 -0.15 0.18 28.11
N ALA A 64 -1.10 -0.17 28.98
CA ALA A 64 -2.44 -0.55 28.54
C ALA A 64 -3.20 0.62 27.90
N HIS A 65 -3.02 1.85 28.40
CA HIS A 65 -3.58 3.05 27.79
C HIS A 65 -2.97 3.32 26.41
N LEU A 66 -1.64 3.27 26.29
CA LEU A 66 -0.93 3.45 25.02
C LEU A 66 -1.35 2.40 23.98
N ALA A 67 -1.51 1.14 24.39
CA ALA A 67 -1.99 0.07 23.51
C ALA A 67 -3.43 0.34 23.02
N ARG A 68 -4.34 0.81 23.89
CA ARG A 68 -5.71 1.18 23.50
C ARG A 68 -5.72 2.39 22.56
N THR A 69 -4.88 3.40 22.79
CA THR A 69 -4.78 4.55 21.90
C THR A 69 -4.21 4.17 20.55
N ALA A 70 -3.19 3.30 20.51
CA ALA A 70 -2.64 2.78 19.27
C ALA A 70 -3.70 2.01 18.47
N ALA A 71 -4.41 1.08 19.12
CA ALA A 71 -5.49 0.33 18.47
C ALA A 71 -6.64 1.22 17.97
N ALA A 72 -7.00 2.28 18.72
CA ALA A 72 -8.01 3.23 18.29
C ALA A 72 -7.56 4.02 17.06
N LEU A 73 -6.30 4.46 17.02
CA LEU A 73 -5.71 5.16 15.87
C LEU A 73 -5.63 4.23 14.65
N GLU A 74 -5.19 2.99 14.82
CA GLU A 74 -5.16 1.99 13.74
C GLU A 74 -6.56 1.74 13.18
N HIS A 75 -7.58 1.64 14.04
CA HIS A 75 -8.96 1.46 13.61
C HIS A 75 -9.50 2.67 12.86
N GLU A 76 -9.18 3.89 13.32
CA GLU A 76 -9.52 5.13 12.64
C GLU A 76 -8.85 5.22 11.26
N GLU A 77 -7.56 4.89 11.18
CA GLU A 77 -6.80 4.86 9.92
C GLU A 77 -7.36 3.85 8.93
N GLU A 78 -7.68 2.63 9.38
CA GLU A 78 -8.27 1.60 8.53
C GLU A 78 -9.66 2.00 8.03
N THR A 79 -10.46 2.66 8.87
CA THR A 79 -11.78 3.16 8.48
C THR A 79 -11.67 4.23 7.40
N LYS A 80 -10.78 5.22 7.59
CA LYS A 80 -10.49 6.25 6.59
C LYS A 80 -9.95 5.66 5.30
N ARG A 81 -9.07 4.65 5.39
CA ARG A 81 -8.53 3.94 4.23
C ARG A 81 -9.64 3.22 3.47
N ARG A 82 -10.52 2.50 4.17
CA ARG A 82 -11.66 1.81 3.55
C ARG A 82 -12.58 2.81 2.85
N GLU A 83 -12.92 3.89 3.54
CA GLU A 83 -13.75 4.96 2.97
C GLU A 83 -13.09 5.60 1.74
N LEU A 84 -11.78 5.83 1.74
CA LEU A 84 -11.07 6.38 0.60
C LEU A 84 -11.10 5.46 -0.63
N LEU A 85 -11.00 4.15 -0.41
CA LEU A 85 -10.92 3.14 -1.47
C LEU A 85 -12.30 2.66 -1.96
N ASP A 86 -13.37 3.00 -1.26
CA ASP A 86 -14.74 2.58 -1.58
C ASP A 86 -15.31 3.38 -2.77
N VAL A 87 -15.06 2.92 -3.99
CA VAL A 87 -15.56 3.59 -5.20
C VAL A 87 -16.80 2.85 -5.72
N ASP A 88 -17.91 3.57 -5.87
CA ASP A 88 -19.15 3.01 -6.41
C ASP A 88 -18.93 2.49 -7.85
N PRO A 89 -19.05 1.17 -8.09
CA PRO A 89 -18.80 0.57 -9.40
C PRO A 89 -19.86 0.96 -10.45
N THR A 90 -21.04 1.39 -10.02
CA THR A 90 -22.15 1.76 -10.92
C THR A 90 -21.94 3.11 -11.59
N LEU A 91 -21.15 3.99 -10.97
CA LEU A 91 -20.81 5.30 -11.52
C LEU A 91 -19.95 5.17 -12.79
N PRO A 92 -20.04 6.10 -13.75
CA PRO A 92 -19.09 6.22 -14.85
C PRO A 92 -17.64 6.42 -14.35
N LEU A 93 -16.65 6.06 -15.15
CA LEU A 93 -15.22 6.11 -14.77
C LEU A 93 -14.77 7.53 -14.36
N GLU A 94 -15.31 8.54 -15.03
CA GLU A 94 -15.13 9.97 -14.75
C GLU A 94 -15.60 10.32 -13.33
N ALA A 95 -16.81 9.87 -12.98
CA ALA A 95 -17.43 10.14 -11.69
C ALA A 95 -16.72 9.36 -10.56
N GLN A 96 -16.34 8.12 -10.83
CA GLN A 96 -15.49 7.32 -9.93
C GLN A 96 -14.18 8.05 -9.60
N GLN A 97 -13.53 8.62 -10.62
CA GLN A 97 -12.28 9.36 -10.43
C GLN A 97 -12.48 10.65 -9.64
N SER A 98 -13.52 11.43 -9.95
CA SER A 98 -13.81 12.66 -9.19
C SER A 98 -14.06 12.35 -7.72
N ALA A 99 -14.95 11.41 -7.42
CA ALA A 99 -15.27 11.02 -6.04
C ALA A 99 -14.04 10.50 -5.28
N PHE A 100 -13.15 9.77 -5.94
CA PHE A 100 -11.87 9.36 -5.35
C PHE A 100 -10.95 10.55 -5.04
N LEU A 101 -10.79 11.47 -5.99
CA LEU A 101 -9.91 12.63 -5.84
C LEU A 101 -10.42 13.62 -4.78
N ASP A 102 -11.73 13.83 -4.73
CA ASP A 102 -12.33 14.75 -3.76
C ASP A 102 -12.18 14.21 -2.34
N ARG A 103 -12.37 12.89 -2.14
CA ARG A 103 -12.06 12.22 -0.86
C ARG A 103 -10.58 12.26 -0.51
N LEU A 104 -9.69 12.01 -1.47
CA LEU A 104 -8.25 12.05 -1.24
C LEU A 104 -7.78 13.47 -0.86
N SER A 105 -8.34 14.49 -1.50
CA SER A 105 -8.07 15.90 -1.18
C SER A 105 -8.61 16.27 0.20
N ALA A 106 -9.82 15.85 0.54
CA ALA A 106 -10.41 16.07 1.87
C ALA A 106 -9.61 15.36 2.98
N ALA A 107 -9.12 14.16 2.72
CA ALA A 107 -8.30 13.41 3.67
C ALA A 107 -6.87 13.94 3.77
N GLY A 108 -6.20 14.24 2.66
CA GLY A 108 -4.77 14.59 2.64
C GLY A 108 -4.47 16.09 2.71
N GLY A 109 -5.48 16.95 2.57
CA GLY A 109 -5.32 18.42 2.52
C GLY A 109 -4.61 18.93 1.26
N VAL A 110 -4.26 18.06 0.32
CA VAL A 110 -3.57 18.39 -0.93
C VAL A 110 -4.41 17.85 -2.09
N ASP A 111 -4.81 18.72 -3.02
CA ASP A 111 -5.46 18.29 -4.26
C ASP A 111 -4.42 17.66 -5.20
N PRO A 112 -4.52 16.36 -5.55
CA PRO A 112 -3.59 15.72 -6.49
C PRO A 112 -3.57 16.36 -7.89
N ARG A 113 -4.61 17.14 -8.23
CA ARG A 113 -4.73 17.86 -9.50
C ARG A 113 -3.90 19.15 -9.52
N ALA A 114 -3.54 19.70 -8.35
CA ALA A 114 -2.78 20.95 -8.24
C ALA A 114 -1.46 20.88 -9.03
N PRO A 115 -1.01 21.95 -9.71
CA PRO A 115 0.15 21.90 -10.61
C PRO A 115 1.44 21.37 -9.96
N ASP A 116 1.70 21.76 -8.71
CA ASP A 116 2.88 21.43 -7.91
C ASP A 116 2.79 20.07 -7.19
N ALA A 117 1.62 19.45 -7.14
CA ALA A 117 1.37 18.19 -6.44
C ALA A 117 1.89 16.94 -7.19
N HIS A 118 3.03 17.00 -7.88
CA HIS A 118 3.50 15.92 -8.77
C HIS A 118 3.61 14.54 -8.10
N LEU A 119 4.17 14.48 -6.90
CA LEU A 119 4.32 13.21 -6.16
C LEU A 119 2.94 12.65 -5.76
N VAL A 120 2.10 13.49 -5.17
CA VAL A 120 0.74 13.13 -4.73
C VAL A 120 -0.10 12.71 -5.95
N ARG A 121 0.01 13.41 -7.08
CA ARG A 121 -0.62 13.06 -8.36
C ARG A 121 -0.24 11.66 -8.83
N SER A 122 1.05 11.35 -8.80
CA SER A 122 1.57 10.04 -9.21
C SER A 122 1.04 8.94 -8.30
N GLN A 123 1.11 9.14 -6.98
CA GLN A 123 0.59 8.19 -6.00
C GLN A 123 -0.93 8.00 -6.11
N ALA A 124 -1.69 9.09 -6.24
CA ALA A 124 -3.14 9.07 -6.43
C ALA A 124 -3.53 8.30 -7.70
N THR A 125 -2.80 8.51 -8.80
CA THR A 125 -3.03 7.79 -10.06
C THR A 125 -2.77 6.29 -9.90
N GLU A 126 -1.65 5.93 -9.28
CA GLU A 126 -1.30 4.53 -9.02
C GLU A 126 -2.28 3.84 -8.08
N LEU A 127 -2.84 4.55 -7.10
CA LEU A 127 -3.87 4.03 -6.20
C LEU A 127 -5.20 3.86 -6.94
N PHE A 128 -5.64 4.88 -7.67
CA PHE A 128 -6.89 4.84 -8.43
C PHE A 128 -6.90 3.70 -9.44
N LEU A 129 -5.81 3.52 -10.19
CA LEU A 129 -5.67 2.43 -11.15
C LEU A 129 -5.66 1.04 -10.50
N ARG A 130 -5.43 0.89 -9.19
CA ARG A 130 -5.53 -0.42 -8.52
C ARG A 130 -6.93 -0.78 -8.05
N LEU A 131 -7.86 0.16 -8.07
CA LEU A 131 -9.22 -0.08 -7.58
C LEU A 131 -9.93 -1.12 -8.46
N GLU A 132 -10.60 -2.07 -7.81
CA GLU A 132 -11.28 -3.18 -8.48
C GLU A 132 -12.30 -2.69 -9.53
N PRO A 133 -13.18 -1.72 -9.22
CA PRO A 133 -14.15 -1.23 -10.21
C PRO A 133 -13.50 -0.62 -11.44
N VAL A 134 -12.38 0.07 -11.25
CA VAL A 134 -11.60 0.70 -12.32
C VAL A 134 -10.99 -0.37 -13.21
N GLN A 135 -10.33 -1.37 -12.62
CA GLN A 135 -9.72 -2.46 -13.38
C GLN A 135 -10.75 -3.33 -14.11
N ALA A 136 -11.89 -3.63 -13.48
CA ALA A 136 -12.98 -4.36 -14.11
C ALA A 136 -13.49 -3.64 -15.37
N ARG A 137 -13.69 -2.32 -15.28
CA ARG A 137 -14.12 -1.52 -16.43
C ARG A 137 -13.05 -1.43 -17.52
N LEU A 138 -11.79 -1.17 -17.17
CA LEU A 138 -10.70 -1.12 -18.15
C LEU A 138 -10.51 -2.47 -18.86
N ALA A 139 -10.69 -3.59 -18.16
CA ALA A 139 -10.57 -4.93 -18.75
C ALA A 139 -11.70 -5.25 -19.73
N ALA A 140 -12.90 -4.69 -19.53
CA ALA A 140 -14.05 -4.87 -20.41
C ALA A 140 -13.96 -4.04 -21.72
N MET A 141 -13.08 -3.03 -21.75
CA MET A 141 -12.92 -2.15 -22.91
C MET A 141 -12.06 -2.79 -24.02
N PRO A 142 -12.40 -2.59 -25.30
CA PRO A 142 -11.48 -2.79 -26.42
C PRO A 142 -10.19 -2.00 -26.23
N VAL A 143 -9.11 -2.44 -26.88
CA VAL A 143 -7.75 -1.86 -26.69
C VAL A 143 -7.73 -0.34 -26.90
N ASP A 144 -8.35 0.15 -27.97
CA ASP A 144 -8.31 1.58 -28.30
C ASP A 144 -9.16 2.43 -27.36
N GLU A 145 -10.34 1.93 -26.96
CA GLU A 145 -11.18 2.57 -25.95
C GLU A 145 -10.48 2.62 -24.59
N ARG A 146 -9.82 1.52 -24.21
CA ARG A 146 -9.01 1.46 -22.98
C ARG A 146 -7.87 2.48 -22.99
N ARG A 147 -7.16 2.62 -24.11
CA ARG A 147 -6.10 3.64 -24.26
C ARG A 147 -6.65 5.05 -24.12
N ALA A 148 -7.80 5.34 -24.73
CA ALA A 148 -8.47 6.62 -24.58
C ALA A 148 -8.91 6.86 -23.11
N ALA A 149 -9.44 5.85 -22.43
CA ALA A 149 -9.83 5.93 -21.03
C ALA A 149 -8.63 6.20 -20.11
N LEU A 150 -7.50 5.51 -20.31
CA LEU A 150 -6.25 5.76 -19.56
C LEU A 150 -5.71 7.17 -19.78
N ALA A 151 -5.75 7.67 -21.01
CA ALA A 151 -5.38 9.06 -21.31
C ALA A 151 -6.34 10.05 -20.62
N GLY A 152 -7.65 9.78 -20.64
CA GLY A 152 -8.67 10.57 -19.95
C GLY A 152 -8.46 10.63 -18.43
N ILE A 153 -8.15 9.49 -17.80
CA ILE A 153 -7.78 9.42 -16.37
C ILE A 153 -6.61 10.35 -16.10
N ARG A 154 -5.51 10.20 -16.84
CA ARG A 154 -4.28 10.99 -16.62
C ARG A 154 -4.52 12.49 -16.86
N ARG A 155 -5.30 12.86 -17.86
CA ARG A 155 -5.66 14.26 -18.12
C ARG A 155 -6.42 14.86 -16.94
N ARG A 156 -7.42 14.14 -16.40
CA ARG A 156 -8.19 14.58 -15.22
C ARG A 156 -7.37 14.58 -13.93
N MET A 157 -6.31 13.76 -13.85
CA MET A 157 -5.30 13.84 -12.80
C MET A 157 -4.38 15.06 -12.96
N GLY A 158 -4.41 15.78 -14.08
CA GLY A 158 -3.59 16.96 -14.38
C GLY A 158 -2.19 16.66 -14.92
N TYR A 159 -2.01 15.52 -15.59
CA TYR A 159 -0.81 15.27 -16.39
C TYR A 159 -0.80 16.14 -17.65
N SER A 160 0.39 16.60 -18.07
CA SER A 160 0.54 17.24 -19.39
C SER A 160 0.38 16.23 -20.52
N GLU A 161 0.02 16.70 -21.72
CA GLU A 161 -0.11 15.82 -22.90
C GLU A 161 1.19 15.08 -23.24
N GLU A 162 2.35 15.70 -23.00
CA GLU A 162 3.65 15.05 -23.16
C GLU A 162 3.80 13.85 -22.20
N MET A 163 3.46 14.04 -20.92
CA MET A 163 3.50 12.95 -19.94
C MET A 163 2.49 11.85 -20.27
N ILE A 164 1.31 12.23 -20.79
CA ILE A 164 0.28 11.29 -21.23
C ILE A 164 0.81 10.44 -22.39
N ALA A 165 1.44 11.06 -23.38
CA ALA A 165 2.04 10.37 -24.53
C ALA A 165 3.15 9.39 -24.09
N ARG A 166 4.04 9.82 -23.19
CA ARG A 166 5.08 8.94 -22.63
C ARG A 166 4.47 7.74 -21.91
N LYS A 167 3.48 7.97 -21.05
CA LYS A 167 2.80 6.88 -20.33
C LYS A 167 2.04 5.94 -21.27
N ALA A 168 1.44 6.46 -22.35
CA ALA A 168 0.79 5.64 -23.36
C ALA A 168 1.78 4.71 -24.07
N ALA A 169 3.00 5.19 -24.38
CA ALA A 169 4.06 4.35 -24.93
C ALA A 169 4.49 3.24 -23.95
N GLU A 170 4.60 3.57 -22.66
CA GLU A 170 4.88 2.57 -21.62
C GLU A 170 3.76 1.52 -21.51
N ASP A 171 2.49 1.92 -21.64
CA ASP A 171 1.36 0.98 -21.63
C ASP A 171 1.43 0.01 -22.80
N VAL A 172 1.73 0.50 -24.01
CA VAL A 172 1.89 -0.36 -25.20
C VAL A 172 3.01 -1.39 -24.97
N TYR A 173 4.14 -0.96 -24.41
CA TYR A 173 5.24 -1.86 -24.08
C TYR A 173 4.84 -2.92 -23.04
N ARG A 174 4.13 -2.52 -21.97
CA ARG A 174 3.63 -3.44 -20.93
C ARG A 174 2.61 -4.43 -21.49
N ASP A 175 1.70 -3.96 -22.33
CA ASP A 175 0.70 -4.79 -22.99
C ASP A 175 1.37 -5.90 -23.81
N ALA A 176 2.32 -5.54 -24.68
CA ALA A 176 3.08 -6.50 -25.48
C ALA A 176 3.89 -7.47 -24.60
N ARG A 177 4.50 -6.97 -23.53
CA ARG A 177 5.25 -7.81 -22.58
C ARG A 177 4.37 -8.82 -21.88
N TRP A 178 3.16 -8.44 -21.48
CA TRP A 178 2.18 -9.34 -20.87
C TRP A 178 1.67 -10.39 -21.85
N GLU A 179 1.36 -10.00 -23.08
CA GLU A 179 0.94 -10.93 -24.13
C GLU A 179 2.01 -11.99 -24.40
N ASN A 180 3.27 -11.55 -24.54
CA ASN A 180 4.41 -12.44 -24.70
C ASN A 180 4.59 -13.38 -23.49
N GLY A 181 4.43 -12.85 -22.27
CA GLY A 181 4.46 -13.62 -21.04
C GLY A 181 3.35 -14.68 -20.94
N HIS A 182 2.12 -14.35 -21.32
CA HIS A 182 1.02 -15.31 -21.34
C HIS A 182 1.23 -16.41 -22.38
N ALA A 183 1.71 -16.05 -23.58
CA ALA A 183 2.05 -17.02 -24.61
C ALA A 183 3.18 -17.96 -24.14
N TYR A 184 4.19 -17.42 -23.46
CA TYR A 184 5.24 -18.21 -22.81
C TYR A 184 4.66 -19.19 -21.79
N MET A 185 3.79 -18.72 -20.88
CA MET A 185 3.19 -19.58 -19.84
C MET A 185 2.35 -20.72 -20.44
N LYS A 186 1.65 -20.47 -21.56
CA LYS A 186 0.92 -21.51 -22.29
C LYS A 186 1.89 -22.54 -22.88
N ALA A 187 2.91 -22.09 -23.60
CA ALA A 187 3.91 -22.99 -24.20
C ALA A 187 4.67 -23.80 -23.12
N ARG A 188 4.95 -23.17 -21.96
CA ARG A 188 5.54 -23.82 -20.80
C ARG A 188 4.64 -24.95 -20.29
N ALA A 189 3.35 -24.68 -20.09
CA ALA A 189 2.39 -25.70 -19.65
C ALA A 189 2.30 -26.87 -20.65
N GLU A 190 2.39 -26.59 -21.95
CA GLU A 190 2.43 -27.62 -22.97
C GLU A 190 3.70 -28.50 -22.89
N LEU A 191 4.87 -27.95 -22.55
CA LEU A 191 6.08 -28.76 -22.32
C LEU A 191 5.90 -29.71 -21.14
N PHE A 192 5.34 -29.24 -20.03
CA PHE A 192 5.04 -30.08 -18.87
C PHE A 192 4.03 -31.20 -19.17
N SER A 193 3.18 -31.04 -20.19
CA SER A 193 2.24 -32.09 -20.61
C SER A 193 2.86 -33.17 -21.49
N ARG A 194 4.04 -32.92 -22.06
CA ARG A 194 4.69 -33.78 -23.06
C ARG A 194 5.96 -34.45 -22.57
N LEU A 195 6.65 -33.84 -21.61
CA LEU A 195 7.95 -34.28 -21.13
C LEU A 195 7.90 -34.55 -19.63
N GLU A 196 8.53 -35.66 -19.24
CA GLU A 196 8.78 -35.97 -17.85
C GLU A 196 9.82 -35.02 -17.23
N GLN A 197 9.79 -34.90 -15.91
CA GLN A 197 10.78 -34.13 -15.17
C GLN A 197 12.18 -34.69 -15.39
N GLY A 198 13.14 -33.82 -15.72
CA GLY A 198 14.52 -34.21 -15.96
C GLY A 198 15.24 -33.28 -16.95
N GLU A 199 16.43 -33.70 -17.38
CA GLU A 199 17.33 -32.89 -18.19
C GLU A 199 16.73 -32.46 -19.54
N ALA A 200 15.94 -33.33 -20.18
CA ALA A 200 15.28 -33.01 -21.44
C ALA A 200 14.26 -31.86 -21.31
N LEU A 201 13.44 -31.88 -20.25
CA LEU A 201 12.50 -30.80 -19.96
C LEU A 201 13.24 -29.50 -19.64
N GLU A 202 14.33 -29.55 -18.87
CA GLU A 202 15.11 -28.36 -18.53
C GLU A 202 15.80 -27.72 -19.74
N ALA A 203 16.28 -28.54 -20.69
CA ALA A 203 16.83 -28.04 -21.94
C ALA A 203 15.76 -27.31 -22.78
N GLU A 204 14.57 -27.89 -22.94
CA GLU A 204 13.46 -27.27 -23.66
C GLU A 204 12.95 -26.00 -22.98
N LEU A 205 12.86 -25.99 -21.65
CA LEU A 205 12.49 -24.80 -20.87
C LEU A 205 13.50 -23.67 -21.05
N ARG A 206 14.80 -23.98 -21.12
CA ARG A 206 15.85 -22.99 -21.40
C ARG A 206 15.67 -22.37 -22.78
N SER A 207 15.55 -23.20 -23.83
CA SER A 207 15.32 -22.72 -25.19
C SER A 207 14.01 -21.95 -25.34
N LEU A 208 12.97 -22.34 -24.59
CA LEU A 208 11.69 -21.63 -24.56
C LEU A 208 11.86 -20.22 -23.95
N ARG A 209 12.56 -20.09 -22.81
CA ARG A 209 12.80 -18.78 -22.19
C ARG A 209 13.62 -17.87 -23.11
N GLU A 210 14.66 -18.39 -23.76
CA GLU A 210 15.47 -17.64 -24.73
C GLU A 210 14.64 -17.14 -25.91
N ARG A 211 13.75 -17.98 -26.46
CA ARG A 211 12.87 -17.61 -27.57
C ARG A 211 11.92 -16.46 -27.22
N TYR A 212 11.36 -16.47 -26.02
CA TYR A 212 10.37 -15.48 -25.60
C TYR A 212 10.99 -14.22 -25.01
N PHE A 213 12.12 -14.33 -24.30
CA PHE A 213 12.65 -13.24 -23.48
C PHE A 213 14.09 -12.84 -23.81
N GLY A 214 14.77 -13.58 -24.69
CA GLY A 214 16.14 -13.28 -25.12
C GLY A 214 17.08 -13.04 -23.94
N HIS A 215 17.62 -11.83 -23.86
CA HIS A 215 18.54 -11.42 -22.80
C HIS A 215 17.97 -11.53 -21.37
N GLU A 216 16.64 -11.51 -21.19
CA GLU A 216 16.01 -11.66 -19.88
C GLU A 216 15.80 -13.14 -19.49
N ALA A 217 16.02 -14.09 -20.39
CA ALA A 217 15.82 -15.52 -20.12
C ALA A 217 16.52 -16.03 -18.85
N PRO A 218 17.77 -15.65 -18.54
CA PRO A 218 18.42 -16.05 -17.29
C PRO A 218 17.73 -15.46 -16.04
N THR A 219 17.17 -14.26 -16.14
CA THR A 219 16.42 -13.64 -15.03
C THR A 219 15.10 -14.38 -14.82
N ILE A 220 14.37 -14.68 -15.90
CA ILE A 220 13.14 -15.47 -15.84
C ILE A 220 13.40 -16.86 -15.26
N ALA A 221 14.50 -17.52 -15.63
CA ALA A 221 14.87 -18.82 -15.07
C ALA A 221 15.07 -18.74 -13.54
N ARG A 222 15.87 -17.79 -13.04
CA ARG A 222 16.08 -17.61 -11.59
C ARG A 222 14.79 -17.26 -10.83
N GLU A 223 13.94 -16.43 -11.44
CA GLU A 223 12.61 -16.11 -10.91
C GLU A 223 11.80 -17.40 -10.72
N GLU A 224 11.73 -18.25 -11.75
CA GLU A 224 10.99 -19.51 -11.69
C GLU A 224 11.57 -20.53 -10.71
N ASP A 225 12.89 -20.65 -10.62
CA ASP A 225 13.58 -21.52 -9.67
C ASP A 225 13.28 -21.10 -8.22
N ALA A 226 13.07 -19.80 -7.99
CA ALA A 226 12.62 -19.25 -6.70
C ALA A 226 11.09 -19.36 -6.49
N GLY A 227 10.36 -20.01 -7.40
CA GLY A 227 8.91 -20.14 -7.35
C GLY A 227 8.15 -18.85 -7.72
N PHE A 228 8.83 -17.87 -8.30
CA PHE A 228 8.24 -16.60 -8.72
C PHE A 228 7.87 -16.62 -10.21
N PHE A 229 6.58 -16.73 -10.50
CA PHE A 229 6.05 -16.70 -11.87
C PHE A 229 5.39 -15.36 -12.17
N ARG A 230 6.17 -14.40 -12.69
CA ARG A 230 5.70 -13.00 -12.85
C ARG A 230 4.40 -12.88 -13.65
N PHE A 231 4.22 -13.73 -14.67
CA PHE A 231 3.08 -13.71 -15.59
C PHE A 231 1.87 -14.53 -15.10
N GLN A 232 1.96 -15.19 -13.95
CA GLN A 232 0.79 -15.73 -13.24
C GLN A 232 0.14 -14.68 -12.33
N ARG A 233 0.83 -13.56 -12.08
CA ARG A 233 0.32 -12.49 -11.23
C ARG A 233 -0.82 -11.75 -11.93
N ARG A 234 -1.65 -11.08 -11.14
CA ARG A 234 -2.69 -10.21 -11.67
C ARG A 234 -2.07 -9.00 -12.39
N ARG A 235 -2.52 -8.79 -13.63
CA ARG A 235 -2.25 -7.57 -14.41
C ARG A 235 -3.12 -6.41 -13.90
N VAL A 236 -2.53 -5.22 -13.89
CA VAL A 236 -3.13 -3.95 -13.52
C VAL A 236 -2.92 -2.99 -14.69
N LEU A 237 -3.98 -2.81 -15.47
CA LEU A 237 -3.99 -2.00 -16.68
C LEU A 237 -3.62 -0.54 -16.36
N GLY A 238 -2.73 0.03 -17.17
CA GLY A 238 -2.18 1.37 -16.98
C GLY A 238 -1.02 1.47 -15.99
N ARG A 239 -0.52 0.32 -15.48
CA ARG A 239 0.55 0.26 -14.48
C ARG A 239 1.60 -0.80 -14.75
N ASN A 240 1.22 -2.08 -14.87
CA ASN A 240 2.17 -3.18 -15.06
C ASN A 240 1.86 -4.05 -16.26
#